data_AF-A0A3B3DHH1-F1
#
_entry.id   AF-A0A3B3DHH1-F1
#
_cell.length_a   1.000
_cell.length_b   1.000
_cell.length_c   1.000
_cell.angle_alpha   90.00
_cell.angle_beta   90.00
_cell.angle_gamma   90.00
#
_symmetry.space_group_name_H-M   'P 1'
#
loop_
_entity.id
_entity.type
_entity.pdbx_description
1 polymer ?
#
loop_
_entity_poly.entity_id
_entity_poly.type
_entity_poly.pdbx_seq_one_letter_code
_entity_poly.pdbx_strand_id
1 'polypeptide(L)'
;MPGFFSQKLYDNLCERETPAPTLGDISDLELQKKLRKVCQFFTVYISIPNLSIAEAQHVEEAREAINEAAESLSLLGSYRYITTLDGRDQLVQAATTFYVEGRTMEALEQFADGLHTLGLLREIKTHPVLFTEVLMKSNKHLTATDMMELFVPSLSMVGSKRWRDEKRTEGYWRDYLVDVEGAFNIILEDILVFASGADKIPVLGFNPKPALEFLFDPIRRFPEANTCLVQIRLPVLPTYRAFAEKMCDGIIQSPTFGKESPSRYQSPALDQAALHPD
;
A
#
# COMPACT_ATOMS: atom_id res chain seq x y z
N MET A 1 6.44 -1.57 11.79
CA MET A 1 6.70 -2.96 11.35
C MET A 1 6.29 -3.08 9.89
N PRO A 2 6.93 -3.97 9.12
CA PRO A 2 6.61 -4.16 7.71
C PRO A 2 5.21 -4.78 7.54
N GLY A 3 4.22 -3.96 7.21
CA GLY A 3 2.87 -4.40 6.82
C GLY A 3 2.79 -4.63 5.31
N PHE A 4 3.58 -5.56 4.79
CA PHE A 4 3.72 -5.79 3.34
C PHE A 4 3.64 -7.26 2.91
N PHE A 5 3.48 -8.22 3.83
CA PHE A 5 3.44 -9.63 3.45
C PHE A 5 2.20 -9.90 2.59
N SER A 6 2.39 -10.74 1.56
CA SER A 6 1.27 -11.33 0.83
C SER A 6 0.61 -12.41 1.66
N GLN A 7 -0.65 -12.71 1.36
CA GLN A 7 -1.38 -13.82 1.99
C GLN A 7 -0.60 -15.13 1.87
N LYS A 8 -0.10 -15.45 0.67
CA LYS A 8 0.63 -16.69 0.41
C LYS A 8 1.93 -16.81 1.23
N LEU A 9 2.72 -15.75 1.32
CA LEU A 9 3.92 -15.74 2.17
C LEU A 9 3.57 -16.01 3.63
N TYR A 10 2.52 -15.35 4.11
CA TYR A 10 2.07 -15.47 5.49
C TYR A 10 1.56 -16.88 5.81
N ASP A 11 0.76 -17.46 4.93
CA ASP A 11 0.23 -18.82 5.08
C ASP A 11 1.35 -19.87 5.02
N ASN A 12 2.33 -19.69 4.14
CA ASN A 12 3.53 -20.54 4.09
C ASN A 12 4.33 -20.49 5.40
N LEU A 13 4.53 -19.30 5.98
CA LEU A 13 5.19 -19.16 7.30
C LEU A 13 4.40 -19.83 8.44
N CYS A 14 3.07 -19.83 8.32
CA CYS A 14 2.17 -20.48 9.27
C CYS A 14 2.01 -21.99 9.02
N GLU A 15 2.68 -22.55 8.00
CA GLU A 15 2.53 -23.95 7.56
C GLU A 15 1.05 -24.33 7.30
N ARG A 16 0.30 -23.39 6.73
CA ARG A 16 -1.10 -23.60 6.34
C ARG A 16 -1.17 -24.11 4.92
N GLU A 17 -2.22 -24.86 4.61
CA GLU A 17 -2.51 -25.25 3.23
C GLU A 17 -2.76 -24.01 2.38
N THR A 18 -1.91 -23.80 1.37
CA THR A 18 -2.10 -22.78 0.34
C THR A 18 -2.71 -23.40 -0.91
N PRO A 19 -3.62 -22.70 -1.62
CA PRO A 19 -4.06 -23.14 -2.93
C PRO A 19 -2.89 -23.32 -3.89
N ALA A 20 -3.02 -24.31 -4.78
CA ALA A 20 -2.03 -24.57 -5.82
C ALA A 20 -1.78 -23.29 -6.65
N PRO A 21 -0.52 -22.98 -6.98
CA PRO A 21 -0.17 -21.86 -7.84
C PRO A 21 -0.94 -21.88 -9.16
N THR A 22 -1.47 -20.73 -9.53
CA THR A 22 -2.12 -20.49 -10.81
C THR A 22 -1.25 -19.60 -11.68
N LEU A 23 -1.50 -19.59 -12.99
CA LEU A 23 -0.82 -18.68 -13.91
C LEU A 23 -1.01 -17.21 -13.51
N GLY A 24 -2.11 -16.86 -12.81
CA GLY A 24 -2.36 -15.51 -12.30
C GLY A 24 -1.34 -15.05 -11.25
N ASP A 25 -0.69 -15.98 -10.56
CA ASP A 25 0.29 -15.69 -9.51
C ASP A 25 1.69 -15.38 -10.06
N ILE A 26 1.88 -15.55 -11.38
CA ILE A 26 3.13 -15.20 -12.07
C ILE A 26 3.17 -13.69 -12.31
N SER A 27 4.08 -13.02 -11.60
CA SER A 27 4.32 -11.58 -11.73
C SER A 27 4.99 -11.17 -13.04
N ASP A 28 5.76 -12.08 -13.66
CA ASP A 28 6.40 -11.86 -14.96
C ASP A 28 5.34 -12.04 -16.07
N LEU A 29 4.91 -10.91 -16.64
CA LEU A 29 3.88 -10.89 -17.67
C LEU A 29 4.31 -11.61 -18.95
N GLU A 30 5.60 -11.64 -19.28
CA GLU A 30 6.09 -12.32 -20.48
C GLU A 30 6.13 -13.84 -20.27
N LEU A 31 6.60 -14.29 -19.11
CA LEU A 31 6.51 -15.72 -18.74
C LEU A 31 5.06 -16.18 -18.65
N GLN A 32 4.19 -15.38 -18.02
CA GLN A 32 2.77 -15.66 -17.90
C GLN A 32 2.13 -15.81 -19.30
N LYS A 33 2.43 -14.90 -20.23
CA LYS A 33 1.98 -15.01 -21.64
C LYS A 33 2.50 -16.28 -22.29
N LYS A 34 3.78 -16.61 -22.17
CA LYS A 34 4.38 -17.82 -22.74
C LYS A 34 3.74 -19.09 -22.20
N LEU A 35 3.51 -19.19 -20.89
CA LEU A 35 2.86 -20.35 -20.27
C LEU A 35 1.37 -20.42 -20.60
N ARG A 36 0.68 -19.28 -20.73
CA ARG A 36 -0.70 -19.25 -21.24
C ARG A 36 -0.79 -19.73 -22.69
N LYS A 37 0.15 -19.32 -23.55
CA LYS A 37 0.23 -19.80 -24.95
C LYS A 37 0.31 -21.32 -25.05
N VAL A 38 0.90 -21.98 -24.06
CA VAL A 38 1.04 -23.44 -24.04
C VAL A 38 -0.30 -24.17 -23.82
N CYS A 39 -1.42 -23.55 -23.40
CA CYS A 39 -2.47 -24.27 -22.65
C CYS A 39 -3.90 -24.51 -23.24
N GLN A 40 -4.40 -24.06 -24.41
CA GLN A 40 -5.86 -24.24 -24.65
C GLN A 40 -6.32 -24.08 -26.10
N PHE A 41 -7.19 -24.90 -26.72
CA PHE A 41 -8.02 -24.58 -27.92
C PHE A 41 -9.48 -25.12 -27.67
N PHE A 42 -10.49 -24.55 -28.38
CA PHE A 42 -11.99 -24.72 -28.42
C PHE A 42 -12.78 -23.80 -27.42
N THR A 43 -13.64 -22.83 -27.79
CA THR A 43 -14.69 -22.73 -28.85
C THR A 43 -15.06 -21.27 -29.25
N VAL A 44 -15.47 -21.09 -30.51
CA VAL A 44 -15.90 -19.92 -31.34
C VAL A 44 -17.16 -19.18 -30.77
N TYR A 45 -17.40 -17.85 -30.79
CA TYR A 45 -17.47 -16.84 -31.88
C TYR A 45 -17.47 -15.41 -31.27
N ILE A 46 -16.77 -14.46 -31.90
CA ILE A 46 -17.22 -13.12 -32.40
C ILE A 46 -15.97 -12.32 -32.83
N SER A 47 -15.98 -11.81 -34.07
CA SER A 47 -14.90 -11.08 -34.73
C SER A 47 -14.34 -9.87 -33.97
N ILE A 48 -13.03 -9.90 -33.67
CA ILE A 48 -12.18 -8.71 -33.45
C ILE A 48 -10.83 -8.95 -34.17
N PRO A 49 -10.31 -8.00 -34.97
CA PRO A 49 -9.03 -8.13 -35.66
C PRO A 49 -7.87 -7.78 -34.72
N ASN A 50 -7.31 -8.80 -34.07
CA ASN A 50 -5.98 -8.93 -33.43
C ASN A 50 -6.05 -10.21 -32.60
N LEU A 51 -5.76 -11.34 -33.26
CA LEU A 51 -6.15 -12.70 -32.86
C LEU A 51 -5.42 -13.15 -31.58
N SER A 52 -6.18 -13.40 -30.52
CA SER A 52 -5.70 -13.73 -29.17
C SER A 52 -5.74 -15.25 -28.92
N ILE A 53 -4.57 -15.86 -28.75
CA ILE A 53 -4.40 -17.32 -28.68
C ILE A 53 -4.52 -17.79 -27.22
N ALA A 54 -5.76 -18.04 -26.81
CA ALA A 54 -6.11 -19.14 -25.90
C ALA A 54 -6.48 -20.37 -26.77
N GLU A 55 -5.61 -20.69 -27.77
CA GLU A 55 -5.95 -21.50 -28.96
C GLU A 55 -4.86 -22.57 -29.43
N ALA A 56 -4.57 -23.69 -28.73
CA ALA A 56 -3.78 -24.92 -29.09
C ALA A 56 -4.47 -26.28 -28.67
N GLN A 57 -4.72 -27.24 -29.60
CA GLN A 57 -5.76 -28.32 -29.72
C GLN A 57 -5.05 -29.63 -30.08
N HIS A 58 -3.83 -29.53 -30.63
CA HIS A 58 -2.97 -30.62 -31.04
C HIS A 58 -1.64 -30.56 -30.28
N VAL A 59 -1.07 -31.74 -30.00
CA VAL A 59 0.18 -31.85 -29.22
C VAL A 59 1.34 -31.14 -29.92
N GLU A 60 1.31 -31.10 -31.25
CA GLU A 60 2.26 -30.47 -32.13
C GLU A 60 2.33 -28.95 -31.92
N GLU A 61 1.18 -28.29 -31.79
CA GLU A 61 1.09 -26.84 -31.50
C GLU A 61 1.63 -26.53 -30.10
N ALA A 62 1.28 -27.37 -29.12
CA ALA A 62 1.82 -27.24 -27.77
C ALA A 62 3.34 -27.42 -27.74
N ARG A 63 3.91 -28.31 -28.59
CA ARG A 63 5.36 -28.46 -28.73
C ARG A 63 6.02 -27.24 -29.37
N GLU A 64 5.40 -26.62 -30.38
CA GLU A 64 5.90 -25.37 -30.96
C GLU A 64 5.93 -24.25 -29.90
N ALA A 65 4.85 -24.08 -29.14
CA ALA A 65 4.79 -23.11 -28.04
C ALA A 65 5.83 -23.40 -26.94
N ILE A 66 6.05 -24.68 -26.59
CA ILE A 66 7.09 -25.09 -25.64
C ILE A 66 8.49 -24.74 -26.17
N ASN A 67 8.74 -24.92 -27.46
CA ASN A 67 10.01 -24.54 -28.08
C ASN A 67 10.21 -23.02 -28.13
N GLU A 68 9.17 -22.24 -28.40
CA GLU A 68 9.22 -20.77 -28.29
C GLU A 68 9.53 -20.31 -26.85
N ALA A 69 9.02 -21.05 -25.85
CA ALA A 69 9.24 -20.81 -24.43
C ALA A 69 10.46 -21.52 -23.83
N ALA A 70 11.31 -22.15 -24.64
CA ALA A 70 12.33 -23.10 -24.18
C ALA A 70 13.31 -22.52 -23.15
N GLU A 71 13.80 -21.29 -23.36
CA GLU A 71 14.71 -20.62 -22.43
C GLU A 71 14.06 -20.44 -21.05
N SER A 72 12.84 -19.90 -21.03
CA SER A 72 12.07 -19.67 -19.81
C SER A 72 11.76 -20.98 -19.09
N LEU A 73 11.34 -22.01 -19.83
CA LEU A 73 11.04 -23.32 -19.27
C LEU A 73 12.30 -24.05 -18.75
N SER A 74 13.45 -23.84 -19.39
CA SER A 74 14.72 -24.41 -18.97
C SER A 74 15.18 -23.82 -17.65
N LEU A 75 15.05 -22.50 -17.47
CA LEU A 75 15.32 -21.81 -16.20
C LEU A 75 14.43 -22.32 -15.06
N LEU A 76 13.20 -22.73 -15.38
CA LEU A 76 12.25 -23.29 -14.42
C LEU A 76 12.36 -24.81 -14.26
N GLY A 77 13.36 -25.45 -14.87
CA GLY A 77 13.54 -26.90 -14.82
C GLY A 77 12.37 -27.71 -15.41
N SER A 78 11.52 -27.07 -16.21
CA SER A 78 10.24 -27.63 -16.69
C SER A 78 10.25 -27.93 -18.20
N TYR A 79 11.30 -27.53 -18.92
CA TYR A 79 11.44 -27.81 -20.36
C TYR A 79 11.55 -29.32 -20.59
N ARG A 80 10.56 -29.88 -21.29
CA ARG A 80 10.50 -31.29 -21.64
C ARG A 80 9.66 -31.51 -22.88
N TYR A 81 9.92 -32.62 -23.54
CA TYR A 81 9.08 -33.10 -24.63
C TYR A 81 7.76 -33.67 -24.09
N ILE A 82 6.64 -33.30 -24.70
CA ILE A 82 5.30 -33.79 -24.35
C ILE A 82 4.74 -34.69 -25.46
N THR A 83 3.94 -35.68 -25.07
CA THR A 83 3.24 -36.59 -25.98
C THR A 83 1.72 -36.51 -25.87
N THR A 84 1.20 -35.85 -24.84
CA THR A 84 -0.23 -35.69 -24.57
C THR A 84 -0.53 -34.26 -24.11
N LEU A 85 -1.79 -33.84 -24.25
CA LEU A 85 -2.28 -32.57 -23.71
C LEU A 85 -2.32 -32.57 -22.18
N ASP A 86 -2.47 -33.73 -21.54
CA ASP A 86 -2.28 -33.87 -20.10
C ASP A 86 -0.83 -33.58 -19.69
N GLY A 87 0.16 -34.05 -20.46
CA GLY A 87 1.57 -33.77 -20.23
C GLY A 87 1.93 -32.29 -20.37
N ARG A 88 1.20 -31.56 -21.21
CA ARG A 88 1.25 -30.09 -21.35
C ARG A 88 0.71 -29.40 -20.11
N ASP A 89 -0.45 -29.81 -19.61
CA ASP A 89 -1.06 -29.22 -18.42
C ASP A 89 -0.18 -29.44 -17.18
N GLN A 90 0.38 -30.64 -17.04
CA GLN A 90 1.40 -30.94 -16.02
C GLN A 90 2.67 -30.09 -16.20
N LEU A 91 3.04 -29.72 -17.43
CA LEU A 91 4.22 -28.89 -17.69
C LEU A 91 3.99 -27.47 -17.22
N VAL A 92 2.85 -26.91 -17.60
CA VAL A 92 2.44 -25.59 -17.19
C VAL A 92 2.29 -25.53 -15.66
N GLN A 93 1.67 -26.54 -15.05
CA GLN A 93 1.55 -26.62 -13.59
C GLN A 93 2.91 -26.70 -12.91
N ALA A 94 3.84 -27.53 -13.41
CA ALA A 94 5.19 -27.64 -12.85
C ALA A 94 5.97 -26.31 -12.95
N ALA A 95 5.93 -25.66 -14.12
CA ALA A 95 6.58 -24.39 -14.35
C ALA A 95 6.02 -23.29 -13.45
N THR A 96 4.69 -23.24 -13.32
CA THR A 96 3.97 -22.29 -12.46
C THR A 96 4.32 -22.53 -10.99
N THR A 97 4.32 -23.79 -10.56
CA THR A 97 4.63 -24.17 -9.17
C THR A 97 6.06 -23.81 -8.80
N PHE A 98 7.02 -24.14 -9.66
CA PHE A 98 8.41 -23.78 -9.44
C PHE A 98 8.62 -22.26 -9.44
N TYR A 99 7.98 -21.51 -10.35
CA TYR A 99 8.10 -20.06 -10.38
C TYR A 99 7.50 -19.39 -9.14
N VAL A 100 6.34 -19.85 -8.66
CA VAL A 100 5.63 -19.16 -7.56
C VAL A 100 6.19 -19.58 -6.19
N GLU A 101 6.59 -20.83 -6.04
CA GLU A 101 6.96 -21.41 -4.75
C GLU A 101 8.42 -21.86 -4.74
N GLY A 102 8.79 -22.70 -5.70
CA GLY A 102 10.10 -23.37 -5.74
C GLY A 102 11.28 -22.41 -5.70
N ARG A 103 11.28 -21.37 -6.53
CA ARG A 103 12.39 -20.40 -6.61
C ARG A 103 12.59 -19.58 -5.33
N THR A 104 11.58 -19.51 -4.47
CA THR A 104 11.62 -18.75 -3.21
C THR A 104 11.78 -19.66 -1.99
N MET A 105 11.80 -20.98 -2.16
CA MET A 105 11.76 -21.94 -1.05
C MET A 105 12.95 -21.78 -0.10
N GLU A 106 14.19 -21.78 -0.62
CA GLU A 106 15.38 -21.60 0.22
C GLU A 106 15.39 -20.24 0.95
N ALA A 107 14.95 -19.19 0.27
CA ALA A 107 14.85 -17.85 0.87
C ALA A 107 13.78 -17.80 1.97
N LEU A 108 12.65 -18.49 1.77
CA LEU A 108 11.59 -18.62 2.76
C LEU A 108 12.05 -19.41 3.98
N GLU A 109 12.78 -20.51 3.79
CA GLU A 109 13.36 -21.32 4.87
C GLU A 109 14.36 -20.51 5.69
N GLN A 110 15.31 -19.82 5.05
CA GLN A 110 16.25 -18.95 5.75
C GLN A 110 15.55 -17.80 6.49
N PHE A 111 14.49 -17.25 5.89
CA PHE A 111 13.68 -16.22 6.53
C PHE A 111 12.95 -16.77 7.77
N ALA A 112 12.37 -17.95 7.68
CA ALA A 112 11.73 -18.65 8.79
C ALA A 112 12.74 -18.95 9.92
N ASP A 113 13.94 -19.42 9.59
CA ASP A 113 15.04 -19.65 10.56
C ASP A 113 15.46 -18.35 11.27
N GLY A 114 15.54 -17.25 10.52
CA GLY A 114 15.78 -15.92 11.08
C GLY A 114 14.71 -15.51 12.09
N LEU A 115 13.43 -15.67 11.75
CA LEU A 115 12.30 -15.42 12.66
C LEU A 115 12.28 -16.37 13.85
N HIS A 116 12.74 -17.60 13.68
CA HIS A 116 12.83 -18.60 14.74
C HIS A 116 13.89 -18.25 15.80
N THR A 117 14.98 -17.59 15.40
CA THR A 117 16.14 -17.28 16.28
C THR A 117 15.75 -16.53 17.56
N LEU A 118 14.75 -15.66 17.51
CA LEU A 118 14.22 -14.91 18.68
C LEU A 118 12.83 -15.39 19.13
N GLY A 119 12.37 -16.54 18.64
CA GLY A 119 11.06 -17.12 18.97
C GLY A 119 9.87 -16.48 18.26
N LEU A 120 10.08 -15.50 17.36
CA LEU A 120 8.99 -14.79 16.68
C LEU A 120 8.17 -15.72 15.79
N LEU A 121 8.81 -16.66 15.08
CA LEU A 121 8.11 -17.65 14.25
C LEU A 121 7.10 -18.48 15.08
N ARG A 122 7.47 -18.87 16.30
CA ARG A 122 6.58 -19.60 17.21
C ARG A 122 5.36 -18.77 17.57
N GLU A 123 5.55 -17.48 17.88
CA GLU A 123 4.45 -16.58 18.21
C GLU A 123 3.53 -16.31 17.03
N ILE A 124 4.08 -16.16 15.81
CA ILE A 124 3.31 -16.02 14.56
C ILE A 124 2.41 -17.24 14.37
N LYS A 125 2.96 -18.46 14.48
CA LYS A 125 2.21 -19.71 14.33
C LYS A 125 1.16 -19.92 15.42
N THR A 126 1.43 -19.47 16.65
CA THR A 126 0.52 -19.60 17.79
C THR A 126 -0.65 -18.61 17.71
N HIS A 127 -0.39 -17.39 17.21
CA HIS A 127 -1.37 -16.31 17.14
C HIS A 127 -1.55 -15.75 15.72
N PRO A 128 -1.86 -16.59 14.73
CA PRO A 128 -1.79 -16.20 13.33
C PRO A 128 -2.84 -15.17 12.91
N VAL A 129 -3.90 -14.95 13.69
CA VAL A 129 -4.86 -13.87 13.42
C VAL A 129 -4.35 -12.52 13.95
N LEU A 130 -3.58 -12.49 15.04
CA LEU A 130 -3.03 -11.24 15.57
C LEU A 130 -1.91 -10.70 14.69
N PHE A 131 -1.09 -11.60 14.13
CA PHE A 131 0.06 -11.21 13.32
C PHE A 131 -0.30 -10.82 11.88
N THR A 132 -1.52 -11.08 11.39
CA THR A 132 -1.96 -10.57 10.08
C THR A 132 -2.04 -9.04 10.09
N GLU A 133 -2.57 -8.45 11.16
CA GLU A 133 -2.65 -6.99 11.30
C GLU A 133 -1.28 -6.30 11.34
N VAL A 134 -0.25 -7.04 11.79
CA VAL A 134 1.11 -6.54 11.95
C VAL A 134 1.96 -6.71 10.70
N LEU A 135 1.89 -7.89 10.08
CA LEU A 135 2.81 -8.30 9.00
C LEU A 135 2.19 -8.14 7.61
N MET A 136 0.87 -8.28 7.49
CA MET A 136 0.21 -8.16 6.20
C MET A 136 -0.16 -6.72 5.86
N LYS A 137 -0.32 -6.48 4.56
CA LYS A 137 -0.78 -5.19 4.07
C LYS A 137 -2.25 -4.97 4.44
N SER A 138 -2.49 -4.12 5.43
CA SER A 138 -3.82 -3.55 5.65
C SER A 138 -4.20 -2.55 4.55
N ASN A 139 -5.42 -2.67 4.04
CA ASN A 139 -6.04 -1.69 3.13
C ASN A 139 -6.95 -0.69 3.90
N LYS A 140 -6.90 -0.70 5.24
CA LYS A 140 -7.64 0.28 6.05
C LYS A 140 -6.99 1.65 5.85
N HIS A 141 -7.75 2.57 5.27
CA HIS A 141 -7.39 3.99 5.19
C HIS A 141 -7.54 4.66 6.55
N LEU A 142 -6.73 5.68 6.80
CA LEU A 142 -6.88 6.53 7.98
C LEU A 142 -8.19 7.29 7.89
N THR A 143 -8.78 7.55 9.05
CA THR A 143 -9.94 8.44 9.18
C THR A 143 -9.60 9.71 9.96
N ALA A 144 -10.41 10.75 9.82
CA ALA A 144 -10.24 12.00 10.55
C ALA A 144 -10.30 11.74 12.06
N THR A 145 -11.17 10.80 12.48
CA THR A 145 -11.25 10.34 13.86
C THR A 145 -9.93 9.72 14.32
N ASP A 146 -9.33 8.82 13.53
CA ASP A 146 -8.02 8.23 13.87
C ASP A 146 -6.97 9.33 14.08
N MET A 147 -6.93 10.34 13.21
CA MET A 147 -5.97 11.46 13.29
C MET A 147 -6.24 12.42 14.46
N MET A 148 -7.51 12.66 14.81
CA MET A 148 -7.90 13.47 15.98
C MET A 148 -7.52 12.81 17.30
N GLU A 149 -7.64 11.48 17.39
CA GLU A 149 -7.25 10.72 18.58
C GLU A 149 -5.73 10.57 18.69
N LEU A 150 -5.05 10.47 17.54
CA LEU A 150 -3.60 10.28 17.47
C LEU A 150 -2.81 11.49 17.97
N PHE A 151 -3.20 12.69 17.55
CA PHE A 151 -2.45 13.92 17.79
C PHE A 151 -3.01 14.73 18.97
N VAL A 152 -2.29 14.72 20.09
CA VAL A 152 -2.74 15.40 21.32
C VAL A 152 -2.21 16.84 21.38
N PRO A 153 -3.08 17.86 21.53
CA PRO A 153 -2.63 19.25 21.60
C PRO A 153 -2.00 19.62 22.94
N SER A 154 -0.83 20.25 22.89
CA SER A 154 -0.18 20.88 24.04
C SER A 154 -0.73 22.30 24.23
N LEU A 155 -1.77 22.42 25.06
CA LEU A 155 -2.46 23.68 25.32
C LEU A 155 -1.83 24.47 26.48
N SER A 156 -1.87 25.79 26.35
CA SER A 156 -1.54 26.74 27.41
C SER A 156 -2.60 26.78 28.50
N MET A 157 -2.36 27.54 29.56
CA MET A 157 -3.30 27.69 30.68
C MET A 157 -4.68 28.19 30.22
N VAL A 158 -5.73 27.49 30.68
CA VAL A 158 -7.13 27.81 30.39
C VAL A 158 -7.44 29.27 30.74
N GLY A 159 -8.18 29.95 29.87
CA GLY A 159 -8.57 31.35 30.05
C GLY A 159 -7.53 32.38 29.58
N SER A 160 -6.28 31.97 29.32
CA SER A 160 -5.28 32.85 28.70
C SER A 160 -5.66 33.21 27.26
N LYS A 161 -5.15 34.33 26.75
CA LYS A 161 -5.30 34.69 25.33
C LYS A 161 -4.75 33.58 24.43
N ARG A 162 -3.58 33.05 24.81
CA ARG A 162 -2.88 31.99 24.09
C ARG A 162 -3.74 30.73 23.98
N TRP A 163 -4.33 30.27 25.07
CA TRP A 163 -5.25 29.13 25.08
C TRP A 163 -6.46 29.33 24.14
N ARG A 164 -7.04 30.53 24.05
CA ARG A 164 -8.15 30.80 23.14
C ARG A 164 -7.73 30.65 21.67
N ASP A 165 -6.55 31.18 21.33
CA ASP A 165 -6.01 31.06 19.97
C ASP A 165 -5.68 29.59 19.64
N GLU A 166 -5.10 28.83 20.59
CA GLU A 166 -4.79 27.40 20.44
C GLU A 166 -6.05 26.57 20.26
N LYS A 167 -7.08 26.78 21.07
CA LYS A 167 -8.36 26.07 20.94
C LYS A 167 -9.05 26.36 19.61
N ARG A 168 -8.96 27.58 19.09
CA ARG A 168 -9.48 27.91 17.76
C ARG A 168 -8.70 27.16 16.68
N THR A 169 -7.38 27.17 16.74
CA THR A 169 -6.53 26.44 15.79
C THR A 169 -6.71 24.92 15.89
N GLU A 170 -6.95 24.37 17.09
CA GLU A 170 -7.33 22.97 17.28
C GLU A 170 -8.68 22.68 16.62
N GLY A 171 -9.65 23.59 16.71
CA GLY A 171 -10.92 23.50 15.97
C GLY A 171 -10.68 23.42 14.46
N TYR A 172 -9.88 24.35 13.92
CA TYR A 172 -9.50 24.34 12.50
C TYR A 172 -8.79 23.06 12.07
N TRP A 173 -7.94 22.48 12.92
CA TRP A 173 -7.31 21.19 12.67
C TRP A 173 -8.34 20.06 12.52
N ARG A 174 -9.34 20.00 13.42
CA ARG A 174 -10.40 18.99 13.34
C ARG A 174 -11.24 19.14 12.07
N ASP A 175 -11.64 20.36 11.74
CA ASP A 175 -12.42 20.65 10.52
C ASP A 175 -11.59 20.31 9.27
N TYR A 176 -10.30 20.64 9.29
CA TYR A 176 -9.38 20.33 8.21
C TYR A 176 -9.23 18.83 7.96
N LEU A 177 -9.12 18.01 9.01
CA LEU A 177 -9.04 16.56 8.86
C LEU A 177 -10.29 15.97 8.20
N VAL A 178 -11.48 16.47 8.57
CA VAL A 178 -12.75 16.04 7.95
C VAL A 178 -12.79 16.45 6.47
N ASP A 179 -12.39 17.67 6.15
CA ASP A 179 -12.33 18.13 4.77
C ASP A 179 -11.27 17.35 3.95
N VAL A 180 -10.19 16.86 4.56
CA VAL A 180 -9.19 16.02 3.87
C VAL A 180 -9.75 14.66 3.48
N GLU A 181 -10.67 14.09 4.26
CA GLU A 181 -11.33 12.83 3.90
C GLU A 181 -12.24 12.94 2.67
N GLY A 182 -12.77 14.14 2.36
CA GLY A 182 -13.83 14.28 1.36
C GLY A 182 -13.63 15.33 0.27
N ALA A 183 -12.93 16.43 0.56
CA ALA A 183 -12.94 17.65 -0.25
C ALA A 183 -11.56 18.10 -0.77
N PHE A 184 -10.46 17.68 -0.13
CA PHE A 184 -9.11 18.04 -0.57
C PHE A 184 -8.47 17.01 -1.50
N ASN A 185 -7.43 17.46 -2.21
CA ASN A 185 -6.62 16.64 -3.13
C ASN A 185 -5.48 15.87 -2.44
N ILE A 186 -5.34 16.01 -1.12
CA ILE A 186 -4.41 15.24 -0.29
C ILE A 186 -5.21 14.20 0.50
N ILE A 187 -4.53 13.18 1.02
CA ILE A 187 -5.12 12.17 1.92
C ILE A 187 -4.53 12.26 3.33
N LEU A 188 -5.20 11.66 4.31
CA LEU A 188 -4.75 11.68 5.70
C LEU A 188 -3.38 11.01 5.90
N GLU A 189 -3.07 10.01 5.07
CA GLU A 189 -1.75 9.38 5.04
C GLU A 189 -0.64 10.36 4.65
N ASP A 190 -0.91 11.37 3.82
CA ASP A 190 0.09 12.40 3.48
C ASP A 190 0.43 13.25 4.71
N ILE A 191 -0.57 13.54 5.55
CA ILE A 191 -0.39 14.25 6.82
C ILE A 191 0.43 13.38 7.79
N LEU A 192 0.14 12.07 7.86
CA LEU A 192 0.89 11.17 8.72
C LEU A 192 2.35 11.01 8.27
N VAL A 193 2.60 10.94 6.96
CA VAL A 193 3.95 10.93 6.39
C VAL A 193 4.67 12.23 6.70
N PHE A 194 4.01 13.37 6.53
CA PHE A 194 4.58 14.67 6.89
C PHE A 194 5.03 14.69 8.36
N ALA A 195 4.19 14.16 9.26
CA ALA A 195 4.44 14.20 10.69
C ALA A 195 5.43 13.15 11.20
N SER A 196 5.50 11.97 10.57
CA SER A 196 6.17 10.79 11.13
C SER A 196 7.11 10.06 10.17
N GLY A 197 7.03 10.35 8.87
CA GLY A 197 7.67 9.59 7.81
C GLY A 197 7.01 8.23 7.50
N ALA A 198 5.97 7.83 8.25
CA ALA A 198 5.20 6.62 8.03
C ALA A 198 3.82 6.95 7.43
N ASP A 199 3.34 6.10 6.54
CA ASP A 199 1.98 6.21 5.97
C ASP A 199 0.94 5.39 6.73
N LYS A 200 1.32 4.79 7.85
CA LYS A 200 0.44 4.02 8.75
C LYS A 200 0.81 4.23 10.20
N ILE A 201 -0.20 4.20 11.07
CA ILE A 201 0.01 4.15 12.51
C ILE A 201 0.59 2.75 12.86
N PRO A 202 1.74 2.66 13.54
CA PRO A 202 2.28 1.38 13.97
C PRO A 202 1.29 0.63 14.87
N VAL A 203 1.28 -0.70 14.83
CA VAL A 203 0.34 -1.51 15.65
C VAL A 203 0.49 -1.23 17.15
N LEU A 204 1.71 -0.95 17.62
CA LEU A 204 1.98 -0.57 19.01
C LEU A 204 1.82 0.94 19.28
N GLY A 205 1.34 1.69 18.29
CA GLY A 205 1.34 3.15 18.28
C GLY A 205 2.75 3.75 18.13
N PHE A 206 2.81 5.08 18.17
CA PHE A 206 4.08 5.81 18.16
C PHE A 206 4.63 5.98 19.59
N ASN A 207 5.96 5.93 19.69
CA ASN A 207 6.70 6.30 20.90
C ASN A 207 7.88 7.19 20.47
N PRO A 208 7.91 8.49 20.84
CA PRO A 208 6.98 9.19 21.73
C PRO A 208 5.57 9.35 21.14
N LYS A 209 4.59 9.68 22.00
CA LYS A 209 3.20 9.91 21.57
C LYS A 209 3.12 11.15 20.65
N PRO A 210 2.34 11.09 19.56
CA PRO A 210 2.22 12.22 18.65
C PRO A 210 1.56 13.43 19.31
N ALA A 211 1.99 14.63 18.94
CA ALA A 211 1.53 15.85 19.58
C ALA A 211 1.31 17.00 18.60
N LEU A 212 0.41 17.91 18.96
CA LEU A 212 0.23 19.21 18.30
C LEU A 212 0.83 20.31 19.16
N GLU A 213 1.59 21.18 18.50
CA GLU A 213 2.04 22.46 19.04
C GLU A 213 1.52 23.59 18.15
N PHE A 214 1.71 24.83 18.58
CA PHE A 214 1.13 26.00 17.92
C PHE A 214 2.22 27.04 17.61
N LEU A 215 2.27 27.49 16.36
CA LEU A 215 3.17 28.53 15.87
C LEU A 215 2.49 29.89 15.98
N PHE A 216 2.94 30.69 16.94
CA PHE A 216 2.45 32.06 17.15
C PHE A 216 3.23 33.13 16.38
N ASP A 217 4.35 32.73 15.76
CA ASP A 217 5.18 33.63 14.98
C ASP A 217 4.44 34.00 13.68
N PRO A 218 4.13 35.29 13.44
CA PRO A 218 3.37 35.72 12.27
C PRO A 218 4.10 35.47 10.94
N ILE A 219 5.42 35.24 10.97
CA ILE A 219 6.22 34.92 9.78
C ILE A 219 6.08 33.43 9.42
N ARG A 220 5.88 32.56 10.42
CA ARG A 220 5.80 31.10 10.26
C ARG A 220 4.37 30.69 9.94
N ARG A 221 4.01 30.84 8.67
CA ARG A 221 2.63 30.65 8.18
C ARG A 221 2.32 29.23 7.69
N PHE A 222 3.32 28.36 7.55
CA PHE A 222 3.17 26.97 7.12
C PHE A 222 3.26 26.02 8.32
N PRO A 223 2.67 24.81 8.24
CA PRO A 223 2.92 23.78 9.24
C PRO A 223 4.38 23.35 9.25
N GLU A 224 4.82 22.88 10.41
CA GLU A 224 6.12 22.26 10.56
C GLU A 224 5.99 20.90 11.22
N ALA A 225 6.85 19.97 10.81
CA ALA A 225 6.92 18.64 11.42
C ALA A 225 8.23 18.43 12.15
N ASN A 226 8.17 17.69 13.24
CA ASN A 226 9.33 17.01 13.80
C ASN A 226 9.08 15.51 13.73
N THR A 227 9.62 14.87 12.70
CA THR A 227 9.41 13.44 12.42
C THR A 227 9.94 12.53 13.51
N CYS A 228 11.04 12.92 14.16
CA CYS A 228 11.63 12.13 15.27
C CYS A 228 10.73 12.11 16.51
N LEU A 229 9.95 13.17 16.72
CA LEU A 229 9.03 13.29 17.87
C LEU A 229 7.56 13.05 17.48
N VAL A 230 7.29 12.84 16.19
CA VAL A 230 5.95 12.73 15.62
C VAL A 230 5.08 13.92 16.01
N GLN A 231 5.60 15.12 15.80
CA GLN A 231 4.91 16.37 16.17
C GLN A 231 4.58 17.20 14.94
N ILE A 232 3.40 17.81 14.95
CA ILE A 232 3.00 18.84 14.00
C ILE A 232 2.86 20.16 14.76
N ARG A 233 3.49 21.22 14.25
CA ARG A 233 3.27 22.58 14.71
C ARG A 233 2.31 23.29 13.77
N LEU A 234 1.14 23.66 14.29
CA LEU A 234 0.06 24.27 13.55
C LEU A 234 0.22 25.79 13.50
N PRO A 235 0.13 26.43 12.32
CA PRO A 235 0.18 27.89 12.22
C PRO A 235 -1.09 28.50 12.83
N VAL A 236 -0.94 29.42 13.77
CA VAL A 236 -2.06 30.15 14.37
C VAL A 236 -2.50 31.26 13.41
N LEU A 237 -3.53 30.96 12.62
CA LEU A 237 -4.02 31.86 11.56
C LEU A 237 -5.43 32.41 11.87
N PRO A 238 -5.81 33.58 11.31
CA PRO A 238 -7.06 34.26 11.68
C PRO A 238 -8.34 33.56 11.21
N THR A 239 -8.26 32.76 10.14
CA THR A 239 -9.43 32.11 9.52
C THR A 239 -9.11 30.66 9.16
N TYR A 240 -10.16 29.84 9.15
CA TYR A 240 -10.07 28.45 8.71
C TYR A 240 -9.51 28.33 7.28
N ARG A 241 -10.00 29.17 6.34
CA ARG A 241 -9.53 29.13 4.95
C ARG A 241 -8.03 29.36 4.82
N ALA A 242 -7.49 30.35 5.53
CA ALA A 242 -6.06 30.63 5.51
C ALA A 242 -5.25 29.48 6.15
N PHE A 243 -5.79 28.88 7.20
CA PHE A 243 -5.22 27.70 7.84
C PHE A 243 -5.15 26.52 6.87
N ALA A 244 -6.28 26.10 6.30
CA ALA A 244 -6.37 24.95 5.41
C ALA A 244 -5.48 25.09 4.16
N GLU A 245 -5.45 26.28 3.55
CA GLU A 245 -4.58 26.57 2.40
C GLU A 245 -3.10 26.34 2.74
N LYS A 246 -2.62 26.91 3.86
CA LYS A 246 -1.21 26.78 4.26
C LYS A 246 -0.86 25.39 4.75
N MET A 247 -1.80 24.68 5.37
CA MET A 247 -1.62 23.28 5.72
C MET A 247 -1.38 22.44 4.45
N CYS A 248 -2.27 22.54 3.46
CA CYS A 248 -2.14 21.82 2.19
C CYS A 248 -0.84 22.16 1.47
N ASP A 249 -0.56 23.46 1.28
CA ASP A 249 0.67 23.91 0.61
C ASP A 249 1.93 23.35 1.31
N GLY A 250 1.98 23.47 2.64
CA GLY A 250 3.14 23.05 3.42
C GLY A 250 3.38 21.54 3.39
N ILE A 251 2.31 20.74 3.45
CA ILE A 251 2.41 19.28 3.37
C ILE A 251 2.86 18.84 1.97
N ILE A 252 2.24 19.37 0.92
CA ILE A 252 2.55 19.00 -0.48
C ILE A 252 3.98 19.39 -0.86
N GLN A 253 4.43 20.56 -0.42
CA GLN A 253 5.76 21.10 -0.76
C GLN A 253 6.86 20.56 0.14
N SER A 254 6.52 19.79 1.18
CA SER A 254 7.52 19.22 2.07
C SER A 254 8.34 18.15 1.32
N PRO A 255 9.68 18.18 1.45
CA PRO A 255 10.51 17.10 0.93
C PRO A 255 10.28 15.86 1.80
N THR A 256 9.37 14.98 1.39
CA THR A 256 9.18 13.69 2.05
C THR A 256 10.30 12.72 1.63
N PHE A 257 10.80 11.93 2.57
CA PHE A 257 11.77 10.88 2.25
C PHE A 257 11.09 9.78 1.42
N GLY A 258 11.48 9.65 0.15
CA GLY A 258 11.25 8.43 -0.64
C GLY A 258 9.87 8.23 -1.26
N LYS A 259 9.01 9.26 -1.36
CA LYS A 259 7.81 9.22 -2.22
C LYS A 259 7.93 10.25 -3.35
N GLU A 260 7.76 9.81 -4.59
CA GLU A 260 7.59 10.72 -5.72
C GLU A 260 6.34 11.58 -5.46
N SER A 261 6.48 12.90 -5.49
CA SER A 261 5.38 13.83 -5.34
C SER A 261 4.34 13.53 -6.43
N PRO A 262 3.07 13.23 -6.09
CA PRO A 262 2.04 13.08 -7.10
C PRO A 262 1.93 14.40 -7.87
N SER A 263 2.09 14.37 -9.19
CA SER A 263 1.81 15.51 -10.07
C SER A 263 0.30 15.77 -10.08
N ARG A 264 -0.25 16.30 -8.98
CA ARG A 264 -1.69 16.51 -8.82
C ARG A 264 -1.97 17.79 -8.06
N TYR A 265 -1.42 18.90 -8.57
CA TYR A 265 -1.87 20.24 -8.19
C TYR A 265 -2.64 20.88 -9.35
N GLN A 266 -3.97 20.87 -9.23
CA GLN A 266 -4.84 21.87 -9.85
C GLN A 266 -5.68 22.44 -8.70
N SER A 267 -5.59 23.76 -8.49
CA SER A 267 -6.34 24.46 -7.45
C SER A 267 -7.85 24.21 -7.60
N PRO A 268 -8.58 23.88 -6.52
CA PRO A 268 -10.03 23.89 -6.56
C PRO A 268 -10.52 25.34 -6.63
N ALA A 269 -11.25 25.69 -7.68
CA ALA A 269 -12.13 26.85 -7.66
C ALA A 269 -13.30 26.51 -6.74
N LEU A 270 -13.24 26.93 -5.47
CA LEU A 270 -14.39 26.86 -4.58
C LEU A 270 -15.40 27.93 -5.01
N ASP A 271 -16.58 27.45 -5.43
CA ASP A 271 -17.68 28.24 -5.97
C ASP A 271 -18.08 29.38 -5.03
N GLN A 272 -18.04 30.60 -5.55
CA GLN A 272 -18.61 31.79 -4.90
C GLN A 272 -20.13 31.77 -5.11
N ALA A 273 -20.86 30.91 -4.40
CA ALA A 273 -22.31 30.88 -4.49
C ALA A 273 -22.96 30.49 -3.15
N ALA A 274 -22.76 31.31 -2.11
CA ALA A 274 -23.58 31.28 -0.91
C ALA A 274 -23.42 32.57 -0.09
N LEU A 275 -23.74 33.73 -0.67
CA LEU A 275 -23.99 34.95 0.09
C LEU A 275 -25.17 35.68 -0.58
N HIS A 276 -26.27 35.75 0.18
CA HIS A 276 -27.63 36.27 -0.07
C HIS A 276 -28.68 35.17 -0.28
N PRO A 277 -29.66 35.09 0.66
CA PRO A 277 -30.73 36.08 0.69
C PRO A 277 -30.89 36.83 2.03
N ASP A 278 -31.79 37.80 1.96
CA ASP A 278 -32.23 38.85 2.91
C ASP A 278 -31.36 40.11 3.02
#